data_AF-A0A1B9F6N5-F1
#
_entry.id   AF-A0A1B9F6N5-F1
#
_cell.length_a   1.000
_cell.length_b   1.000
_cell.length_c   1.000
_cell.angle_alpha   90.00
_cell.angle_beta   90.00
_cell.angle_gamma   90.00
#
_symmetry.space_group_name_H-M   'P 1'
#
loop_
_entity.id
_entity.type
_entity.pdbx_description
1 polymer ?
#
loop_
_entity_poly.entity_id
_entity_poly.type
_entity_poly.pdbx_seq_one_letter_code
_entity_poly.pdbx_strand_id
1 'polypeptide(L)'
;MAGIIIVSFMALVAWYEAGTIQKRLLQERDDAYKILRLDVDSLPYETSIGIRAHVWCFGVRTWLLSPVLGWGPGTNALSSPFFETKARFSSDEEREKLPIYATHLHSDPIESLVRLGLIGTCILGAIFLSLVYGLVRARINGAVSSDVFLFLLSSISLMFLFSLIEFRIVHVPYRNLLLIISSIVLGLSHGESKMGLS
;
A
#
# COMPACT_ATOMS: atom_id res chain seq x y z
N MET A 1 -2.12 -26.73 29.08
CA MET A 1 -3.60 -26.77 28.91
C MET A 1 -4.12 -25.62 28.06
N ALA A 2 -3.88 -24.35 28.41
CA ALA A 2 -4.39 -23.20 27.64
C ALA A 2 -4.00 -23.19 26.15
N GLY A 3 -2.74 -23.52 25.81
CA GLY A 3 -2.29 -23.58 24.41
C GLY A 3 -3.00 -24.64 23.57
N ILE A 4 -3.31 -25.80 24.15
CA ILE A 4 -4.05 -26.89 23.46
C ILE A 4 -5.49 -26.46 23.21
N ILE A 5 -6.12 -25.79 24.17
CA ILE A 5 -7.49 -25.27 24.03
C ILE A 5 -7.56 -24.23 22.90
N ILE A 6 -6.59 -23.31 22.84
CA ILE A 6 -6.52 -22.29 21.78
C ILE A 6 -6.32 -22.92 20.41
N VAL A 7 -5.38 -23.86 20.27
CA VAL A 7 -5.12 -24.52 18.98
C VAL A 7 -6.32 -25.33 18.52
N SER A 8 -6.96 -26.09 19.42
CA SER A 8 -8.16 -26.86 19.09
C SER A 8 -9.34 -25.96 18.72
N PHE A 9 -9.49 -24.81 19.38
CA PHE A 9 -10.51 -23.83 19.04
C PHE A 9 -10.25 -23.19 17.66
N MET A 10 -9.00 -22.80 17.36
CA MET A 10 -8.63 -22.28 16.05
C MET A 10 -8.84 -23.32 14.94
N ALA A 11 -8.52 -24.59 15.19
CA ALA A 11 -8.76 -25.68 14.24
C ALA A 11 -10.25 -25.92 13.98
N LEU A 12 -11.09 -25.83 15.03
CA LEU A 12 -12.54 -25.96 14.90
C LEU A 12 -13.14 -24.81 14.08
N VAL A 13 -12.70 -23.57 14.34
CA VAL A 13 -13.11 -22.39 13.55
C VAL A 13 -12.68 -22.55 12.09
N ALA A 14 -11.43 -22.98 11.85
CA ALA A 14 -10.93 -23.21 10.49
C ALA A 14 -11.72 -24.30 9.77
N TRP A 15 -12.11 -25.36 10.47
CA TRP A 15 -12.95 -26.44 9.93
C TRP A 15 -14.36 -25.94 9.58
N TYR A 16 -14.99 -25.18 10.47
CA TYR A 16 -16.32 -24.61 10.25
C TYR A 16 -16.34 -23.68 9.03
N GLU A 17 -15.30 -22.85 8.88
CA GLU A 17 -15.15 -21.92 7.76
C GLU A 17 -14.52 -22.55 6.51
N ALA A 18 -14.14 -23.83 6.53
CA ALA A 18 -13.38 -24.45 5.45
C ALA A 18 -14.10 -24.34 4.09
N GLY A 19 -15.43 -24.50 4.08
CA GLY A 19 -16.23 -24.33 2.86
C GLY A 19 -16.25 -22.89 2.35
N THR A 20 -16.32 -21.90 3.23
CA THR A 20 -16.24 -20.47 2.89
C THR A 20 -14.86 -20.12 2.34
N ILE A 21 -13.81 -20.59 3.02
CA ILE A 21 -12.41 -20.39 2.63
C ILE A 21 -12.16 -21.00 1.25
N GLN A 22 -12.61 -22.23 1.01
CA GLN A 22 -12.44 -22.91 -0.27
C GLN A 22 -13.17 -22.17 -1.40
N LYS A 23 -14.41 -21.72 -1.18
CA LYS A 23 -15.16 -20.94 -2.17
C LYS A 23 -14.46 -19.62 -2.52
N ARG A 24 -13.98 -18.89 -1.51
CA ARG A 24 -13.20 -17.66 -1.71
C ARG A 24 -11.90 -17.94 -2.46
N LEU A 25 -11.15 -18.96 -2.07
CA LEU A 25 -9.90 -19.34 -2.75
C LEU A 25 -10.11 -19.65 -4.24
N LEU A 26 -11.18 -20.38 -4.57
CA LEU A 26 -11.52 -20.68 -5.97
C LEU A 26 -11.91 -19.42 -6.74
N GLN A 27 -12.71 -18.54 -6.13
CA GLN A 27 -13.11 -17.27 -6.72
C GLN A 27 -11.89 -16.35 -6.96
N GLU A 28 -11.03 -16.18 -5.96
CA GLU A 28 -9.81 -15.36 -6.06
C GLU A 28 -8.83 -15.92 -7.10
N ARG A 29 -8.74 -17.25 -7.24
CA ARG A 29 -7.94 -17.89 -8.30
C ARG A 29 -8.45 -17.52 -9.68
N ASP A 30 -9.76 -17.61 -9.90
CA ASP A 30 -10.35 -17.34 -11.21
C ASP A 30 -10.24 -15.84 -11.56
N ASP A 31 -10.39 -14.96 -10.56
CA ASP A 31 -10.13 -13.52 -10.70
C ASP A 31 -8.66 -13.23 -11.04
N ALA A 32 -7.71 -13.92 -10.40
CA ALA A 32 -6.28 -13.77 -10.70
C ALA A 32 -5.94 -14.19 -12.15
N TYR A 33 -6.57 -15.24 -12.67
CA TYR A 33 -6.41 -15.64 -14.07
C TYR A 33 -6.91 -14.58 -15.05
N LYS A 34 -8.02 -13.90 -14.75
CA LYS A 34 -8.56 -12.81 -15.56
C LYS A 34 -7.63 -11.59 -15.55
N ILE A 35 -7.11 -11.21 -14.39
CA ILE A 35 -6.12 -10.13 -14.25
C ILE A 35 -4.86 -10.44 -15.08
N LEU A 36 -4.35 -11.67 -15.02
CA LEU A 36 -3.17 -12.08 -15.79
C LEU A 36 -3.39 -11.99 -17.32
N ARG A 37 -4.63 -12.18 -17.78
CA ARG A 37 -5.04 -12.03 -19.18
C ARG A 37 -5.39 -10.60 -19.56
N LEU A 38 -5.26 -9.64 -18.64
CA LEU A 38 -5.68 -8.24 -18.80
C LEU A 38 -7.18 -8.10 -19.10
N ASP A 39 -7.98 -9.10 -18.74
CA ASP A 39 -9.45 -9.10 -18.88
C ASP A 39 -10.07 -8.55 -17.58
N VAL A 40 -9.84 -7.26 -17.33
CA VAL A 40 -10.27 -6.58 -16.10
C VAL A 40 -11.75 -6.20 -16.18
N ASP A 41 -12.26 -5.88 -17.37
CA ASP A 41 -13.66 -5.48 -17.59
C ASP A 41 -14.66 -6.59 -17.17
N SER A 42 -14.26 -7.87 -17.22
CA SER A 42 -15.10 -9.00 -16.79
C SER A 42 -15.08 -9.30 -15.28
N LEU A 43 -14.39 -8.48 -14.48
CA LEU A 43 -14.32 -8.66 -13.03
C LEU A 43 -15.50 -7.97 -12.31
N PRO A 44 -16.12 -8.64 -11.33
CA PRO A 44 -17.21 -8.08 -10.54
C PRO A 44 -16.72 -6.95 -9.60
N TYR A 45 -17.42 -5.82 -9.62
CA TYR A 45 -17.12 -4.64 -8.79
C TYR A 45 -17.42 -4.86 -7.30
N GLU A 46 -18.21 -5.88 -6.96
CA GLU A 46 -18.62 -6.23 -5.59
C GLU A 46 -17.52 -6.99 -4.82
N THR A 47 -16.49 -7.47 -5.53
CA THR A 47 -15.39 -8.22 -4.93
C THR A 47 -14.20 -7.31 -4.63
N SER A 48 -13.48 -7.63 -3.56
CA SER A 48 -12.30 -6.86 -3.14
C SER A 48 -11.18 -6.88 -4.19
N ILE A 49 -11.01 -8.01 -4.91
CA ILE A 49 -10.03 -8.13 -6.00
C ILE A 49 -10.50 -7.39 -7.25
N GLY A 50 -11.77 -7.56 -7.64
CA GLY A 50 -12.32 -6.91 -8.82
C GLY A 50 -12.28 -5.39 -8.71
N ILE A 51 -12.73 -4.82 -7.59
CA ILE A 51 -12.67 -3.36 -7.41
C ILE A 51 -11.22 -2.84 -7.45
N ARG A 52 -10.26 -3.54 -6.83
CA ARG A 52 -8.84 -3.18 -6.88
C ARG A 52 -8.28 -3.20 -8.29
N ALA A 53 -8.60 -4.24 -9.06
CA ALA A 53 -8.15 -4.34 -10.45
C ALA A 53 -8.67 -3.16 -11.30
N HIS A 54 -9.95 -2.82 -11.16
CA HIS A 54 -10.57 -1.68 -11.84
C HIS A 54 -9.91 -0.35 -11.44
N VAL A 55 -9.80 -0.05 -10.13
CA VAL A 55 -9.19 1.22 -9.69
C VAL A 55 -7.72 1.31 -10.07
N TRP A 56 -6.97 0.21 -10.04
CA TRP A 56 -5.56 0.22 -10.45
C TRP A 56 -5.41 0.47 -11.95
N CYS A 57 -6.22 -0.19 -12.78
CA CYS A 57 -6.21 0.04 -14.22
C CYS A 57 -6.62 1.47 -14.55
N PHE A 58 -7.65 1.99 -13.90
CA PHE A 58 -8.06 3.39 -13.99
C PHE A 58 -6.93 4.34 -13.59
N GLY A 59 -6.25 4.09 -12.47
CA GLY A 59 -5.12 4.87 -11.99
C GLY A 59 -3.96 4.90 -12.99
N VAL A 60 -3.58 3.74 -13.53
CA VAL A 60 -2.53 3.64 -14.56
C VAL A 60 -2.92 4.39 -15.83
N ARG A 61 -4.14 4.19 -16.36
CA ARG A 61 -4.63 4.92 -17.55
C ARG A 61 -4.61 6.43 -17.34
N THR A 62 -4.97 6.86 -16.12
CA THR A 62 -4.98 8.27 -15.73
C THR A 62 -3.58 8.84 -15.59
N TRP A 63 -2.65 8.11 -14.99
CA TRP A 63 -1.25 8.52 -14.88
C TRP A 63 -0.58 8.68 -16.25
N LEU A 64 -0.86 7.79 -17.21
CA LEU A 64 -0.29 7.84 -18.56
C LEU A 64 -0.60 9.14 -19.32
N LEU A 65 -1.62 9.90 -18.90
CA LEU A 65 -1.94 11.21 -19.47
C LEU A 65 -1.06 12.36 -18.95
N SER A 66 -0.46 12.21 -17.76
CA SER A 66 0.51 13.16 -17.18
C SER A 66 1.62 12.41 -16.42
N PRO A 67 2.52 11.72 -17.12
CA PRO A 67 3.39 10.72 -16.50
C PRO A 67 4.52 11.31 -15.64
N VAL A 68 5.02 12.50 -15.99
CA VAL A 68 6.24 13.07 -15.39
C VAL A 68 5.95 13.76 -14.06
N LEU A 69 4.99 14.70 -14.06
CA LEU A 69 4.64 15.54 -12.90
C LEU A 69 3.31 15.13 -12.24
N GLY A 70 2.55 14.23 -12.85
CA GLY A 70 1.23 13.85 -12.38
C GLY A 70 0.22 14.98 -12.55
N TRP A 71 -0.85 14.88 -11.77
CA TRP A 71 -2.00 15.79 -11.84
C TRP A 71 -2.04 16.82 -10.69
N GLY A 72 -1.10 16.73 -9.76
CA GLY A 72 -0.96 17.61 -8.60
C GLY A 72 -1.44 16.96 -7.29
N PRO A 73 -0.84 17.36 -6.15
CA PRO A 73 -1.09 16.72 -4.84
C PRO A 73 -2.52 16.88 -4.30
N GLY A 74 -3.22 17.95 -4.72
CA GLY A 74 -4.61 18.23 -4.35
C GLY A 74 -5.65 17.44 -5.15
N THR A 75 -5.21 16.59 -6.09
CA THR A 75 -6.12 15.74 -6.85
C THR A 75 -6.35 14.44 -6.09
N ASN A 76 -7.62 14.13 -5.79
CA ASN A 76 -8.01 12.79 -5.39
C ASN A 76 -8.49 12.07 -6.65
N ALA A 77 -7.87 10.94 -7.00
CA ALA A 77 -8.08 10.27 -8.29
C ALA A 77 -9.54 9.95 -8.62
N LEU A 78 -10.38 9.70 -7.62
CA LEU A 78 -11.78 9.30 -7.79
C LEU A 78 -12.81 10.32 -7.27
N SER A 79 -12.38 11.39 -6.57
CA SER A 79 -13.30 12.35 -5.93
C SER A 79 -13.04 13.81 -6.28
N SER A 80 -12.04 14.12 -7.12
CA SER A 80 -11.86 15.48 -7.62
C SER A 80 -12.82 15.74 -8.79
N PRO A 81 -13.58 16.86 -8.80
CA PRO A 81 -14.40 17.28 -9.95
C PRO A 81 -13.61 17.40 -11.26
N PHE A 82 -12.30 17.54 -11.16
CA PHE A 82 -11.37 17.59 -12.28
C PHE A 82 -11.31 16.26 -13.07
N PHE A 83 -11.63 15.12 -12.44
CA PHE A 83 -11.56 13.80 -13.07
C PHE A 83 -12.82 13.40 -13.84
N GLU A 84 -13.98 13.99 -13.58
CA GLU A 84 -15.20 13.69 -14.36
C GLU A 84 -15.09 14.09 -15.84
N THR A 85 -14.21 15.04 -16.17
CA THR A 85 -14.04 15.58 -17.53
C THR A 85 -12.75 15.14 -18.22
N LYS A 86 -11.73 14.70 -17.48
CA LYS A 86 -10.40 14.35 -18.03
C LYS A 86 -9.92 12.94 -17.73
N ALA A 87 -10.57 12.19 -16.84
CA ALA A 87 -10.19 10.81 -16.56
C ALA A 87 -10.56 9.89 -17.73
N ARG A 88 -9.74 8.86 -17.97
CA ARG A 88 -9.99 7.82 -18.97
C ARG A 88 -10.70 6.62 -18.35
N PHE A 89 -12.03 6.74 -18.23
CA PHE A 89 -12.89 5.59 -18.03
C PHE A 89 -12.86 4.70 -19.29
N SER A 90 -12.83 3.36 -19.12
CA SER A 90 -12.87 2.40 -20.21
C SER A 90 -14.29 2.18 -20.74
N SER A 91 -15.31 2.39 -19.90
CA SER A 91 -16.72 2.18 -20.21
C SER A 91 -17.64 3.10 -19.36
N ASP A 92 -18.89 3.24 -19.79
CA ASP A 92 -19.92 3.95 -19.01
C ASP A 92 -20.21 3.22 -17.68
N GLU A 93 -20.13 1.89 -17.67
CA GLU A 93 -20.28 1.07 -16.46
C GLU A 93 -19.17 1.38 -15.44
N GLU A 94 -17.91 1.50 -15.88
CA GLU A 94 -16.81 1.87 -14.99
C GLU A 94 -17.02 3.29 -14.43
N ARG A 95 -17.50 4.22 -15.26
CA ARG A 95 -17.80 5.60 -14.83
C ARG A 95 -18.88 5.67 -13.75
N GLU A 96 -19.89 4.82 -13.84
CA GLU A 96 -20.98 4.76 -12.87
C GLU A 96 -20.57 4.03 -11.59
N LYS A 97 -19.91 2.87 -11.71
CA LYS A 97 -19.65 1.99 -10.57
C LYS A 97 -18.41 2.37 -9.76
N LEU A 98 -17.33 2.79 -10.41
CA LEU A 98 -16.04 3.00 -9.73
C LEU A 98 -16.12 4.03 -8.58
N PRO A 99 -16.80 5.19 -8.73
CA PRO A 99 -16.93 6.17 -7.64
C PRO A 99 -17.82 5.69 -6.48
N ILE A 100 -18.73 4.74 -6.72
CA ILE A 100 -19.60 4.15 -5.70
C ILE A 100 -18.79 3.23 -4.78
N TYR A 101 -17.90 2.44 -5.37
CA TYR A 101 -17.18 1.38 -4.65
C TYR A 101 -15.79 1.80 -4.17
N ALA A 102 -15.21 2.89 -4.69
CA ALA A 102 -13.88 3.34 -4.29
C ALA A 102 -13.76 4.87 -4.24
N THR A 103 -13.22 5.37 -3.12
CA THR A 103 -12.91 6.79 -2.92
C THR A 103 -11.45 7.13 -3.25
N HIS A 104 -10.57 6.12 -3.32
CA HIS A 104 -9.13 6.21 -3.56
C HIS A 104 -8.62 5.00 -4.38
N LEU A 105 -7.40 5.07 -4.92
CA LEU A 105 -6.84 4.01 -5.78
C LEU A 105 -6.37 2.75 -5.03
N HIS A 106 -6.68 2.63 -3.73
CA HIS A 106 -6.31 1.49 -2.86
C HIS A 106 -4.84 1.04 -3.02
N SER A 107 -3.93 1.98 -3.26
CA SER A 107 -2.50 1.73 -3.39
C SER A 107 -1.75 3.06 -3.35
N ASP A 108 -0.94 3.29 -2.30
CA ASP A 108 -0.13 4.50 -2.15
C ASP A 108 0.82 4.73 -3.36
N PRO A 109 1.49 3.70 -3.96
CA PRO A 109 2.31 3.90 -5.15
C PRO A 109 1.54 4.39 -6.37
N ILE A 110 0.38 3.79 -6.69
CA ILE A 110 -0.42 4.17 -7.86
C ILE A 110 -1.01 5.57 -7.64
N GLU A 111 -1.48 5.86 -6.42
CA GLU A 111 -1.95 7.20 -6.08
C GLU A 111 -0.81 8.24 -6.17
N SER A 112 0.40 7.91 -5.72
CA SER A 112 1.56 8.78 -5.85
C SER A 112 1.93 9.05 -7.31
N LEU A 113 1.85 8.04 -8.17
CA LEU A 113 2.07 8.20 -9.62
C LEU A 113 1.03 9.14 -10.23
N VAL A 114 -0.25 8.96 -9.93
CA VAL A 114 -1.31 9.82 -10.45
C VAL A 114 -1.15 11.26 -9.95
N ARG A 115 -0.88 11.45 -8.65
CA ARG A 115 -0.80 12.79 -8.05
C ARG A 115 0.50 13.53 -8.37
N LEU A 116 1.63 12.84 -8.28
CA LEU A 116 2.96 13.47 -8.28
C LEU A 116 3.81 13.08 -9.50
N GLY A 117 3.31 12.18 -10.33
CA GLY A 117 4.04 11.63 -11.46
C GLY A 117 5.22 10.78 -11.04
N LEU A 118 6.04 10.42 -12.03
CA LEU A 118 7.23 9.63 -11.82
C LEU A 118 8.23 10.34 -10.91
N ILE A 119 8.44 11.65 -11.09
CA ILE A 119 9.43 12.41 -10.32
C ILE A 119 9.09 12.40 -8.83
N GLY A 120 7.86 12.81 -8.47
CA GLY A 120 7.48 12.86 -7.07
C GLY A 120 7.40 11.47 -6.43
N THR A 121 6.96 10.46 -7.19
CA THR A 121 6.98 9.07 -6.70
C THR A 121 8.40 8.57 -6.44
N CYS A 122 9.36 8.89 -7.32
CA CYS A 122 10.77 8.56 -7.11
C CYS A 122 11.34 9.28 -5.87
N ILE A 123 10.97 10.53 -5.64
CA ILE A 123 11.39 11.27 -4.43
C ILE A 123 10.83 10.59 -3.17
N LEU A 124 9.55 10.23 -3.15
CA LEU A 124 8.94 9.50 -2.02
C LEU A 124 9.62 8.15 -1.79
N GLY A 125 9.89 7.42 -2.88
CA GLY A 125 10.65 6.17 -2.84
C GLY A 125 12.05 6.36 -2.27
N ALA A 126 12.76 7.41 -2.68
CA ALA A 126 14.09 7.73 -2.17
C ALA A 126 14.09 8.06 -0.66
N ILE A 127 13.07 8.78 -0.18
CA ILE A 127 12.89 9.05 1.26
C ILE A 127 12.70 7.74 2.02
N PHE A 128 11.82 6.87 1.54
CA PHE A 128 11.58 5.56 2.17
C PHE A 128 12.83 4.67 2.17
N LEU A 129 13.56 4.61 1.05
CA LEU A 129 14.81 3.85 0.95
C LEU A 129 15.89 4.40 1.88
N SER A 130 15.97 5.73 2.02
CA SER A 130 16.90 6.39 2.95
C SER A 130 16.60 6.02 4.41
N LEU A 131 15.33 5.87 4.77
CA LEU A 131 14.92 5.40 6.09
C LEU A 131 15.40 3.97 6.37
N VAL A 132 15.16 3.04 5.44
CA VAL A 132 15.62 1.65 5.55
C VAL A 132 17.14 1.59 5.62
N TYR A 133 17.82 2.32 4.73
CA TYR A 133 19.28 2.40 4.70
C TYR A 133 19.86 2.92 6.02
N GLY A 134 19.28 4.00 6.57
CA GLY A 134 19.70 4.56 7.85
C GLY A 134 19.56 3.57 9.00
N LEU A 135 18.45 2.83 9.06
CA LEU A 135 18.24 1.79 10.08
C LEU A 135 19.24 0.63 9.96
N VAL A 136 19.48 0.14 8.74
CA VAL A 136 20.44 -0.94 8.48
C VAL A 136 21.86 -0.50 8.85
N ARG A 137 22.26 0.72 8.47
CA ARG A 137 23.57 1.27 8.82
C ARG A 137 23.74 1.39 10.34
N ALA A 138 22.73 1.91 11.04
CA ALA A 138 22.75 2.01 12.50
C ALA A 138 22.86 0.63 13.18
N ARG A 139 22.28 -0.42 12.59
CA ARG A 139 22.44 -1.80 13.09
C ARG A 139 23.85 -2.35 12.87
N ILE A 140 24.44 -2.10 11.69
CA ILE A 140 25.79 -2.53 11.34
C ILE A 140 26.83 -1.86 12.25
N ASN A 141 26.63 -0.58 12.57
CA ASN A 141 27.53 0.18 13.44
C ASN A 141 27.34 -0.12 14.94
N GLY A 142 26.40 -0.99 15.30
CA GLY A 142 26.14 -1.36 16.70
C GLY A 142 25.35 -0.33 17.51
N ALA A 143 24.84 0.73 16.89
CA ALA A 143 24.04 1.76 17.55
C ALA A 143 22.65 1.28 17.97
N VAL A 144 22.20 0.14 17.44
CA VAL A 144 20.86 -0.41 17.66
C VAL A 144 20.96 -1.88 18.06
N SER A 145 20.29 -2.24 19.17
CA SER A 145 20.17 -3.65 19.58
C SER A 145 19.36 -4.47 18.57
N SER A 146 19.58 -5.78 18.54
CA SER A 146 18.85 -6.68 17.63
C SER A 146 17.33 -6.55 17.78
N ASP A 147 16.83 -6.43 19.00
CA ASP A 147 15.39 -6.37 19.28
C ASP A 147 14.76 -5.10 18.72
N VAL A 148 15.42 -3.95 18.91
CA VAL A 148 14.94 -2.65 18.39
C VAL A 148 15.01 -2.63 16.87
N PHE A 149 16.08 -3.18 16.29
CA PHE A 149 16.20 -3.28 14.83
C PHE A 149 15.10 -4.14 14.22
N LEU A 150 14.83 -5.33 14.78
CA LEU A 150 13.77 -6.21 14.30
C LEU A 150 12.40 -5.58 14.44
N PHE A 151 12.13 -4.89 15.55
CA PHE A 151 10.89 -4.15 15.76
C PHE A 151 10.69 -3.05 14.71
N LEU A 152 11.70 -2.21 14.49
CA LEU A 152 11.61 -1.11 13.52
C LEU A 152 11.52 -1.63 12.09
N LEU A 153 12.34 -2.62 11.71
CA LEU A 153 12.32 -3.21 10.37
C LEU A 153 10.98 -3.89 10.08
N SER A 154 10.44 -4.63 11.05
CA SER A 154 9.11 -5.27 10.91
C SER A 154 8.01 -4.23 10.78
N SER A 155 8.09 -3.12 11.55
CA SER A 155 7.12 -2.03 11.46
C SER A 155 7.17 -1.33 10.10
N ILE A 156 8.37 -1.01 9.61
CA ILE A 156 8.57 -0.42 8.27
C ILE A 156 8.07 -1.35 7.17
N SER A 157 8.38 -2.66 7.28
CA SER A 157 7.95 -3.67 6.32
C SER A 157 6.43 -3.81 6.31
N LEU A 158 5.80 -3.85 7.48
CA LEU A 158 4.35 -3.91 7.60
C LEU A 158 3.69 -2.67 7.00
N MET A 159 4.22 -1.49 7.29
CA MET A 159 3.76 -0.23 6.69
C MET A 159 3.86 -0.25 5.16
N PHE A 160 4.98 -0.70 4.62
CA PHE A 160 5.16 -0.87 3.18
C PHE A 160 4.17 -1.87 2.58
N LEU A 161 3.96 -3.02 3.21
CA LEU A 161 2.97 -3.99 2.71
C LEU A 161 1.55 -3.40 2.70
N PHE A 162 1.19 -2.66 3.75
CA PHE A 162 -0.10 -1.97 3.78
C PHE A 162 -0.23 -0.87 2.73
N SER A 163 0.86 -0.16 2.41
CA SER A 163 0.84 0.90 1.40
C SER A 163 0.61 0.35 -0.02
N LEU A 164 0.94 -0.92 -0.28
CA LEU A 164 0.65 -1.58 -1.55
C LEU A 164 -0.84 -1.89 -1.74
N ILE A 165 -1.57 -2.12 -0.65
CA ILE A 165 -2.94 -2.68 -0.65
C ILE A 165 -3.99 -1.62 -0.29
N GLU A 166 -3.60 -0.55 0.40
CA GLU A 166 -4.49 0.48 0.87
C GLU A 166 -3.85 1.86 0.72
N PHE A 167 -4.67 2.87 0.43
CA PHE A 167 -4.22 4.26 0.47
C PHE A 167 -4.23 4.78 1.91
N ARG A 168 -3.06 4.87 2.56
CA ARG A 168 -2.96 5.21 4.00
C ARG A 168 -2.04 6.39 4.30
N ILE A 169 -1.24 6.85 3.34
CA ILE A 169 -0.27 7.92 3.61
C ILE A 169 -0.91 9.23 4.10
N VAL A 170 -2.18 9.47 3.78
CA VAL A 170 -2.97 10.63 4.26
C VAL A 170 -3.69 10.38 5.59
N HIS A 171 -3.82 9.11 6.03
CA HIS A 171 -4.47 8.77 7.28
C HIS A 171 -3.58 9.15 8.47
N VAL A 172 -4.15 9.91 9.41
CA VAL A 172 -3.44 10.48 10.57
C VAL A 172 -2.66 9.44 11.37
N PRO A 173 -3.19 8.25 11.72
CA PRO A 173 -2.44 7.26 12.49
C PRO A 173 -1.19 6.74 11.78
N TYR A 174 -1.31 6.49 10.47
CA TYR A 174 -0.21 5.98 9.65
C TYR A 174 0.90 7.02 9.50
N ARG A 175 0.52 8.28 9.24
CA ARG A 175 1.46 9.41 9.20
C ARG A 175 2.18 9.60 10.53
N ASN A 176 1.47 9.51 11.66
CA ASN A 176 2.08 9.66 12.98
C ASN A 176 3.08 8.53 13.27
N LEU A 177 2.73 7.28 12.92
CA LEU A 177 3.65 6.14 13.05
C LEU A 177 4.90 6.34 12.19
N LEU A 178 4.74 6.78 10.94
CA LEU A 178 5.85 7.09 10.04
C LEU A 178 6.77 8.16 10.64
N LEU A 179 6.19 9.23 11.19
CA LEU A 179 6.95 10.31 11.83
C LEU A 179 7.74 9.81 13.04
N ILE A 180 7.13 9.00 13.90
CA ILE A 180 7.81 8.42 15.07
C ILE A 180 8.99 7.55 14.65
N ILE A 181 8.76 6.59 13.74
CA ILE A 181 9.81 5.69 13.25
C ILE A 181 10.92 6.47 12.56
N SER A 182 10.57 7.45 11.72
CA SER A 182 11.54 8.28 11.01
C SER A 182 12.39 9.11 11.97
N SER A 183 11.78 9.64 13.03
CA SER A 183 12.48 10.43 14.04
C SER A 183 13.46 9.58 14.85
N ILE A 184 13.08 8.35 15.21
CA ILE A 184 13.95 7.38 15.88
C ILE A 184 15.14 7.04 14.98
N VAL A 185 14.90 6.67 13.74
CA VAL A 185 15.97 6.29 12.79
C VAL A 185 16.91 7.46 12.51
N LEU A 186 16.37 8.67 12.29
CA LEU A 186 17.19 9.86 12.09
C LEU A 186 18.02 10.19 13.33
N GLY A 187 17.44 10.10 14.53
CA GLY A 187 18.16 10.30 15.79
C GLY A 187 19.31 9.30 15.97
N LEU A 188 19.08 8.02 15.68
CA LEU A 188 20.09 6.97 15.75
C LEU A 188 21.22 7.19 14.72
N SER A 189 20.87 7.62 13.51
CA SER A 189 21.86 7.90 12.46
C SER A 189 22.75 9.12 12.73
N HIS A 190 22.27 10.12 13.47
CA HIS A 190 23.01 11.35 13.78
C HIS A 190 23.69 11.33 15.16
N GLY A 191 23.25 10.47 16.08
CA GLY A 191 23.89 10.28 17.38
C GLY A 191 25.36 9.87 17.28
N GLU A 192 25.74 9.18 16.20
CA GLU A 192 27.14 8.81 15.91
C GLU A 192 28.02 10.01 15.52
N SER A 193 27.46 11.07 14.93
CA SER A 193 28.24 12.25 14.51
C SER A 193 28.78 13.06 15.71
N LYS A 194 28.20 12.89 16.91
CA LYS A 194 28.60 13.65 18.12
C LYS A 194 29.45 12.84 19.10
N MET A 195 29.53 11.53 18.95
CA MET A 195 30.39 10.66 19.77
C MET A 195 31.64 10.24 19.00
N GLY A 196 32.19 11.15 18.18
CA GLY A 196 33.50 11.02 17.58
C GLY A 196 34.58 10.95 18.65
N LEU A 197 34.79 9.75 19.18
CA LEU A 197 36.08 9.29 19.66
C LEU A 197 36.97 9.12 18.41
N SER A 198 37.63 10.22 18.02
CA SER A 198 38.94 10.16 17.35
C SER A 198 40.03 10.29 18.39
#